data_AF-A0A353LUK4-F1
#
_entry.id   AF-A0A353LUK4-F1
#
_cell.length_a   1.000
_cell.length_b   1.000
_cell.length_c   1.000
_cell.angle_alpha   90.00
_cell.angle_beta   90.00
_cell.angle_gamma   90.00
#
_symmetry.space_group_name_H-M   'P 1'
#
loop_
_entity.id
_entity.type
_entity.pdbx_description
1 polymer ?
#
loop_
_entity_poly.entity_id
_entity_poly.type
_entity_poly.pdbx_seq_one_letter_code
_entity_poly.pdbx_strand_id
1 'polypeptide(L)'
;MRRALIISAVFHIAIIAIALIGLPMFDRDWQPTREIIPVTLAPIAEKTSLPKKNPSPADLPPPATKPKASPPPPPAPTPPAAAEPPPPAPKKVDAVAPLTPKDPVPEKPVAAEPVKPEPQVVTPGPAPRVKPKRPPKFDANRIAALLDKSREQAPAPEQKNETETDDAPREPVPVSPALATPLTLSEIDAIRAQIQECWIVPAGARYAEGLVVRLRIFLRPDGELAGMPEVVDGDRMNRDSHYRTAAEHAIRAVQKCVPLKNLPPDKYERWRDIELTFDPREMLGG
;
A
#
# COMPACT_ATOMS: atom_id res chain seq x y z
N MET A 1 18.81 -24.04 53.48
CA MET A 1 19.12 -23.28 52.23
C MET A 1 18.91 -24.11 50.97
N ARG A 2 19.55 -25.28 50.78
CA ARG A 2 19.40 -26.08 49.53
C ARG A 2 17.96 -26.49 49.19
N ARG A 3 17.15 -26.90 50.17
CA ARG A 3 15.74 -27.28 49.96
C ARG A 3 14.88 -26.12 49.47
N ALA A 4 15.08 -24.92 50.01
CA ALA A 4 14.36 -23.72 49.58
C ALA A 4 14.73 -23.31 48.14
N LEU A 5 16.01 -23.45 47.76
CA LEU A 5 16.46 -23.20 46.39
C LEU A 5 15.85 -24.20 45.40
N ILE A 6 15.76 -25.48 45.77
CA ILE A 6 15.13 -26.51 44.91
C ILE A 6 13.64 -26.25 44.74
N ILE A 7 12.92 -25.93 45.83
CA ILE A 7 11.48 -25.62 45.77
C ILE A 7 11.22 -24.40 44.87
N SER A 8 12.04 -23.36 45.02
CA SER A 8 11.95 -22.17 44.16
C SER A 8 12.22 -22.50 42.70
N ALA A 9 13.27 -23.26 42.39
CA ALA A 9 13.60 -23.65 41.01
C ALA A 9 12.47 -24.46 40.36
N VAL A 10 11.89 -25.43 41.08
CA VAL A 10 10.75 -26.23 40.60
C VAL A 10 9.53 -25.36 40.35
N PHE A 11 9.24 -24.40 41.24
CA PHE A 11 8.13 -23.48 41.08
C PHE A 11 8.26 -22.59 39.84
N HIS A 12 9.45 -22.06 39.57
CA HIS A 12 9.69 -21.24 38.37
C HIS A 12 9.60 -22.08 37.09
N ILE A 13 10.14 -23.30 37.09
CA ILE A 13 10.02 -24.22 35.95
C ILE A 13 8.54 -24.55 35.68
N ALA A 14 7.72 -24.74 36.72
CA ALA A 14 6.29 -24.99 36.57
C ALA A 14 5.55 -23.80 35.94
N ILE A 15 5.85 -22.56 36.35
CA ILE A 15 5.24 -21.36 35.75
C ILE A 15 5.63 -21.24 34.27
N ILE A 16 6.90 -21.47 33.94
CA ILE A 16 7.38 -21.41 32.55
C ILE A 16 6.68 -22.48 31.70
N ALA A 17 6.52 -23.70 32.22
CA ALA A 17 5.79 -24.76 31.52
C ALA A 17 4.31 -24.39 31.28
N ILE A 18 3.63 -23.81 32.28
CA ILE A 18 2.24 -23.35 32.14
C ILE A 18 2.14 -22.23 31.10
N ALA A 19 3.09 -21.29 31.07
CA ALA A 19 3.11 -20.22 30.08
C ALA A 19 3.32 -20.77 28.66
N LEU A 20 4.27 -21.70 28.46
CA LEU A 20 4.56 -22.30 27.15
C LEU A 20 3.41 -23.16 26.61
N ILE A 21 2.66 -23.83 27.49
CA ILE A 21 1.52 -24.68 27.09
C ILE A 21 0.21 -23.86 26.98
N GLY A 22 0.05 -22.83 27.82
CA GLY A 22 -1.16 -22.00 27.89
C GLY A 22 -1.24 -20.89 26.83
N LEU A 23 -0.12 -20.23 26.50
CA LEU A 23 -0.11 -19.17 25.47
C LEU A 23 -0.61 -19.64 24.08
N PRO A 24 -0.17 -20.79 23.53
CA PRO A 24 -0.54 -21.17 22.16
C PRO A 24 -2.02 -21.51 22.00
N MET A 25 -2.79 -21.63 23.09
CA MET A 25 -4.25 -21.78 23.00
C MET A 25 -5.00 -20.45 22.85
N PHE A 26 -4.40 -19.31 23.22
CA PHE A 26 -5.09 -18.02 23.20
C PHE A 26 -5.08 -17.31 21.83
N ASP A 27 -4.14 -17.66 20.94
CA ASP A 27 -4.01 -17.04 19.60
C ASP A 27 -4.92 -17.67 18.53
N ARG A 28 -5.68 -18.72 18.87
CA ARG A 28 -6.35 -19.56 17.86
C ARG A 28 -7.71 -19.03 17.39
N ASP A 29 -8.33 -18.12 18.14
CA ASP A 29 -9.71 -17.67 17.91
C ASP A 29 -9.85 -16.18 17.53
N TRP A 30 -8.75 -15.42 17.39
CA TRP A 30 -8.82 -14.01 16.98
C TRP A 30 -8.83 -13.85 15.45
N GLN A 31 -9.87 -14.36 14.81
CA GLN A 31 -10.24 -13.95 13.45
C GLN A 31 -11.41 -12.96 13.58
N PRO A 32 -11.18 -11.64 13.58
CA PRO A 32 -12.27 -10.68 13.53
C PRO A 32 -12.97 -10.86 12.17
N THR A 33 -14.08 -11.60 12.18
CA THR A 33 -14.98 -11.72 11.05
C THR A 33 -15.42 -10.32 10.67
N ARG A 34 -14.86 -9.79 9.58
CA ARG A 34 -15.27 -8.50 9.03
C ARG A 34 -16.69 -8.69 8.50
N GLU A 35 -17.66 -8.34 9.34
CA GLU A 35 -19.06 -8.27 8.95
C GLU A 35 -19.20 -7.17 7.90
N ILE A 36 -19.43 -7.57 6.65
CA ILE A 36 -19.59 -6.65 5.52
C ILE A 36 -20.98 -6.05 5.65
N ILE A 37 -21.05 -4.78 6.06
CA ILE A 37 -22.31 -4.02 6.07
C ILE A 37 -22.61 -3.58 4.63
N PRO A 38 -23.68 -4.09 3.99
CA PRO A 38 -24.05 -3.64 2.66
C PRO A 38 -24.66 -2.24 2.75
N VAL A 39 -23.97 -1.24 2.20
CA VAL A 39 -24.55 0.10 2.03
C VAL A 39 -25.38 0.11 0.75
N THR A 40 -26.69 0.16 0.90
CA THR A 40 -27.63 0.41 -0.20
C THR A 40 -27.62 1.89 -0.54
N LEU A 41 -27.00 2.25 -1.67
CA LEU A 41 -27.11 3.60 -2.22
C LEU A 41 -28.52 3.79 -2.79
N ALA A 42 -29.30 4.67 -2.16
CA ALA A 42 -30.54 5.16 -2.73
C ALA A 42 -30.22 6.06 -3.94
N PRO A 43 -30.91 5.90 -5.09
CA PRO A 43 -30.73 6.77 -6.23
C PRO A 43 -31.29 8.17 -5.89
N ILE A 44 -30.41 9.15 -5.81
CA ILE A 44 -30.80 10.56 -5.76
C ILE A 44 -31.28 10.92 -7.16
N ALA A 45 -32.60 10.87 -7.37
CA ALA A 45 -33.22 11.33 -8.59
C ALA A 45 -32.94 12.82 -8.78
N GLU A 46 -32.32 13.15 -9.91
CA GLU A 46 -32.05 14.50 -10.40
C GLU A 46 -33.32 15.36 -10.40
N LYS A 47 -33.42 16.27 -9.44
CA LYS A 47 -34.28 17.45 -9.56
C LYS A 47 -33.39 18.66 -9.83
N THR A 48 -33.14 18.92 -11.11
CA THR A 48 -32.85 20.28 -11.58
C THR A 48 -33.87 20.61 -12.66
N SER A 49 -34.90 21.33 -12.24
CA SER A 49 -35.98 21.84 -13.09
C SER A 49 -35.48 23.09 -13.81
N LEU A 50 -35.15 22.97 -15.09
CA LEU A 50 -35.05 24.12 -16.00
C LEU A 50 -36.29 24.16 -16.89
N PRO A 51 -37.03 25.29 -16.97
CA PRO A 51 -38.28 25.39 -17.72
C PRO A 51 -38.07 25.24 -19.23
N LYS A 52 -38.87 24.38 -19.86
CA LYS A 52 -38.91 24.18 -21.32
C LYS A 52 -39.80 25.24 -21.96
N LYS A 53 -39.25 26.02 -22.90
CA LYS A 53 -39.98 26.92 -23.78
C LYS A 53 -40.51 26.14 -24.99
N ASN A 54 -41.81 26.27 -25.23
CA ASN A 54 -42.62 25.57 -26.22
C ASN A 54 -42.28 25.98 -27.67
N PRO A 55 -42.43 25.08 -28.66
CA PRO A 55 -43.12 25.47 -29.89
C PRO A 55 -44.25 24.51 -30.31
N SER A 56 -45.12 25.09 -31.13
CA SER A 56 -46.46 24.67 -31.57
C SER A 56 -46.56 23.28 -32.24
N PRO A 57 -47.71 22.59 -32.10
CA PRO A 57 -48.02 21.33 -32.76
C PRO A 57 -48.69 21.53 -34.12
N ALA A 58 -48.05 21.04 -35.19
CA ALA A 58 -48.69 20.72 -36.45
C ALA A 58 -47.79 19.71 -37.16
N ASP A 59 -48.19 18.44 -37.17
CA ASP A 59 -48.08 17.51 -38.30
C ASP A 59 -48.27 16.05 -37.82
N LEU A 60 -49.27 15.38 -38.45
CA LEU A 60 -49.45 13.93 -38.65
C LEU A 60 -50.55 13.14 -37.83
N PRO A 61 -51.21 12.13 -38.46
CA PRO A 61 -52.69 11.96 -38.57
C PRO A 61 -53.35 10.83 -37.71
N PRO A 62 -54.66 10.51 -37.86
CA PRO A 62 -55.53 9.93 -36.81
C PRO A 62 -55.75 8.38 -36.95
N PRO A 63 -56.79 7.76 -36.32
CA PRO A 63 -56.67 6.79 -35.23
C PRO A 63 -57.01 5.33 -35.62
N ALA A 64 -56.60 4.36 -34.79
CA ALA A 64 -57.09 2.98 -34.85
C ALA A 64 -57.74 2.55 -33.52
N THR A 65 -58.73 1.68 -33.65
CA THR A 65 -59.90 1.46 -32.80
C THR A 65 -59.71 0.54 -31.57
N LYS A 66 -60.49 0.85 -30.53
CA LYS A 66 -60.90 0.15 -29.27
C LYS A 66 -61.18 -1.37 -29.42
N PRO A 67 -61.23 -2.24 -28.35
CA PRO A 67 -62.04 -1.99 -27.13
C PRO A 67 -61.71 -2.66 -25.76
N LYS A 68 -62.16 -1.96 -24.71
CA LYS A 68 -62.72 -2.38 -23.39
C LYS A 68 -61.79 -3.01 -22.34
N ALA A 69 -61.41 -2.21 -21.34
CA ALA A 69 -60.89 -2.64 -20.04
C ALA A 69 -61.84 -2.20 -18.90
N SER A 70 -61.92 -3.03 -17.86
CA SER A 70 -62.81 -2.98 -16.69
C SER A 70 -62.91 -1.62 -15.97
N PRO A 71 -64.01 -1.38 -15.23
CA PRO A 71 -64.09 -0.27 -14.30
C PRO A 71 -63.04 -0.41 -13.18
N PRO A 72 -62.47 0.70 -12.69
CA PRO A 72 -61.55 0.67 -11.55
C PRO A 72 -62.30 0.27 -10.26
N PRO A 73 -61.62 -0.40 -9.31
CA PRO A 73 -62.20 -0.73 -8.01
C PRO A 73 -62.52 0.55 -7.20
N PRO A 74 -63.51 0.49 -6.29
CA PRO A 74 -63.89 1.62 -5.45
C PRO A 74 -62.76 2.04 -4.51
N PRO A 75 -62.71 3.32 -4.11
CA PRO A 75 -61.70 3.81 -3.17
C PRO A 75 -61.85 3.13 -1.81
N ALA A 76 -60.73 2.63 -1.28
CA ALA A 76 -60.64 2.16 0.09
C ALA A 76 -60.86 3.33 1.08
N PRO A 77 -61.47 3.06 2.25
CA PRO A 77 -61.93 4.08 3.19
C PRO A 77 -60.77 4.86 3.81
N THR A 78 -60.95 6.16 3.97
CA THR A 78 -60.11 7.05 4.77
C THR A 78 -60.17 6.65 6.25
N PRO A 79 -59.02 6.33 6.88
CA PRO A 79 -58.93 6.28 8.34
C PRO A 79 -58.88 7.70 8.94
N PRO A 80 -59.30 7.87 10.21
CA PRO A 80 -59.63 9.16 10.81
C PRO A 80 -58.43 10.07 11.02
N ALA A 81 -58.70 11.38 10.95
CA ALA A 81 -57.81 12.42 11.43
C ALA A 81 -57.41 12.16 12.90
N ALA A 82 -56.16 11.76 13.12
CA ALA A 82 -55.50 11.85 14.40
C ALA A 82 -54.66 13.14 14.39
N ALA A 83 -54.85 13.95 15.42
CA ALA A 83 -54.25 15.26 15.61
C ALA A 83 -52.72 15.26 15.41
N GLU A 84 -52.23 16.29 14.72
CA GLU A 84 -50.80 16.60 14.70
C GLU A 84 -50.29 16.85 16.14
N PRO A 85 -49.13 16.30 16.53
CA PRO A 85 -48.43 16.76 17.72
C PRO A 85 -47.88 18.17 17.48
N PRO A 86 -47.83 19.04 18.50
CA PRO A 86 -47.29 20.39 18.36
C PRO A 86 -45.80 20.35 17.97
N PRO A 87 -45.31 21.36 17.22
CA PRO A 87 -43.91 21.43 16.83
C PRO A 87 -43.00 21.57 18.07
N PRO A 88 -41.84 20.90 18.12
CA PRO A 88 -40.85 21.13 19.16
C PRO A 88 -40.31 22.56 19.06
N ALA A 89 -40.30 23.25 20.21
CA ALA A 89 -39.76 24.60 20.35
C ALA A 89 -38.30 24.70 19.87
N PRO A 90 -37.87 25.85 19.31
CA PRO A 90 -36.50 26.07 18.89
C PRO A 90 -35.56 25.97 20.09
N LYS A 91 -34.60 25.04 20.04
CA LYS A 91 -33.45 25.03 20.94
C LYS A 91 -32.65 26.31 20.69
N LYS A 92 -32.54 27.14 21.73
CA LYS A 92 -31.57 28.23 21.80
C LYS A 92 -30.19 27.68 21.54
N VAL A 93 -29.46 28.39 20.69
CA VAL A 93 -28.01 28.27 20.54
C VAL A 93 -27.41 28.65 21.89
N ASP A 94 -26.76 27.71 22.55
CA ASP A 94 -25.87 28.00 23.67
C ASP A 94 -24.70 28.81 23.10
N ALA A 95 -24.81 30.12 23.26
CA ALA A 95 -23.69 31.02 23.13
C ALA A 95 -22.65 30.63 24.18
N VAL A 96 -21.46 30.30 23.67
CA VAL A 96 -20.21 30.20 24.41
C VAL A 96 -20.13 31.34 25.42
N ALA A 97 -20.11 31.00 26.71
CA ALA A 97 -19.80 31.94 27.76
C ALA A 97 -18.38 32.51 27.53
N PRO A 98 -18.21 33.84 27.44
CA PRO A 98 -16.90 34.45 27.59
C PRO A 98 -16.42 34.18 29.02
N LEU A 99 -15.28 33.50 29.16
CA LEU A 99 -14.56 33.46 30.42
C LEU A 99 -14.19 34.90 30.77
N THR A 100 -14.77 35.40 31.85
CA THR A 100 -14.41 36.64 32.52
C THR A 100 -12.91 36.62 32.88
N PRO A 101 -12.15 37.67 32.50
CA PRO A 101 -10.85 37.94 33.12
C PRO A 101 -11.05 38.20 34.61
N LYS A 102 -10.30 37.49 35.45
CA LYS A 102 -10.21 37.79 36.87
C LYS A 102 -9.44 39.11 37.08
N ASP A 103 -9.91 39.87 38.06
CA ASP A 103 -9.44 41.15 38.57
C ASP A 103 -7.91 41.31 38.73
N PRO A 104 -7.44 42.58 38.76
CA PRO A 104 -6.03 42.93 38.88
C PRO A 104 -5.51 42.73 40.31
N VAL A 105 -4.32 42.17 40.44
CA VAL A 105 -3.54 42.14 41.69
C VAL A 105 -2.44 43.20 41.58
N PRO A 106 -2.12 43.93 42.68
CA PRO A 106 -1.53 45.27 42.62
C PRO A 106 -0.02 45.30 42.34
N GLU A 107 0.43 46.36 41.67
CA GLU A 107 1.82 46.80 41.63
C GLU A 107 2.40 46.98 43.04
N LYS A 108 3.50 46.29 43.31
CA LYS A 108 4.48 46.70 44.33
C LYS A 108 5.78 47.10 43.61
N PRO A 109 6.41 48.21 44.03
CA PRO A 109 7.55 48.78 43.32
C PRO A 109 8.81 47.97 43.62
N VAL A 110 9.51 47.53 42.57
CA VAL A 110 10.86 46.96 42.70
C VAL A 110 11.85 48.12 42.72
N ALA A 111 12.54 48.25 43.85
CA ALA A 111 13.66 49.15 44.05
C ALA A 111 14.80 48.82 43.06
N ALA A 112 15.43 49.87 42.56
CA ALA A 112 16.62 49.81 41.74
C ALA A 112 17.83 49.35 42.56
N GLU A 113 18.57 48.37 42.04
CA GLU A 113 19.97 48.08 42.38
C GLU A 113 20.74 47.63 41.12
N PRO A 114 22.08 47.79 41.10
CA PRO A 114 22.80 48.30 39.94
C PRO A 114 23.32 47.24 38.96
N VAL A 115 23.52 47.70 37.73
CA VAL A 115 24.08 47.00 36.57
C VAL A 115 25.43 46.36 36.90
N LYS A 116 25.52 45.03 36.71
CA LYS A 116 26.75 44.26 36.64
C LYS A 116 26.98 43.89 35.17
N PRO A 117 28.21 44.01 34.63
CA PRO A 117 28.44 44.10 33.19
C PRO A 117 28.14 42.78 32.46
N GLU A 118 27.58 42.92 31.25
CA GLU A 118 27.32 41.86 30.27
C GLU A 118 28.53 40.92 30.06
N PRO A 119 28.31 39.60 30.07
CA PRO A 119 29.20 38.68 29.37
C PRO A 119 29.04 38.90 27.86
N GLN A 120 30.14 39.26 27.20
CA GLN A 120 30.21 39.28 25.74
C GLN A 120 29.78 37.91 25.19
N VAL A 121 28.68 37.91 24.42
CA VAL A 121 28.31 36.78 23.57
C VAL A 121 29.38 36.67 22.50
N VAL A 122 30.31 35.73 22.67
CA VAL A 122 31.17 35.28 21.59
C VAL A 122 30.26 34.56 20.60
N THR A 123 29.97 35.21 19.48
CA THR A 123 29.33 34.56 18.34
C THR A 123 30.27 33.46 17.82
N PRO A 124 29.83 32.20 17.71
CA PRO A 124 30.56 31.24 16.91
C PRO A 124 30.49 31.71 15.46
N GLY A 125 31.65 32.03 14.87
CA GLY A 125 31.74 32.36 13.45
C GLY A 125 31.21 31.22 12.57
N PRO A 126 30.81 31.52 11.32
CA PRO A 126 30.26 30.50 10.42
C PRO A 126 31.31 29.41 10.18
N ALA A 127 30.92 28.16 10.46
CA ALA A 127 31.72 26.98 10.13
C ALA A 127 32.08 27.00 8.63
N PRO A 128 33.33 26.64 8.24
CA PRO A 128 33.72 26.57 6.84
C PRO A 128 32.82 25.57 6.10
N ARG A 129 32.12 26.04 5.06
CA ARG A 129 31.41 25.17 4.12
C ARG A 129 32.43 24.24 3.46
N VAL A 130 32.45 22.97 3.88
CA VAL A 130 33.13 21.90 3.14
C VAL A 130 32.43 21.78 1.80
N LYS A 131 33.14 22.12 0.72
CA LYS A 131 32.65 21.95 -0.65
C LYS A 131 32.34 20.46 -0.87
N PRO A 132 31.16 20.10 -1.42
CA PRO A 132 30.87 18.72 -1.78
C PRO A 132 31.93 18.19 -2.74
N LYS A 133 32.55 17.06 -2.39
CA LYS A 133 33.50 16.37 -3.27
C LYS A 133 32.70 15.85 -4.46
N ARG A 134 33.06 16.30 -5.68
CA ARG A 134 32.41 15.87 -6.93
C ARG A 134 32.39 14.34 -7.00
N PRO A 135 31.29 13.73 -7.49
CA PRO A 135 31.28 12.31 -7.78
C PRO A 135 32.38 11.99 -8.81
N PRO A 136 33.01 10.79 -8.73
CA PRO A 136 34.00 10.39 -9.71
C PRO A 136 33.37 10.36 -11.10
N LYS A 137 34.08 10.91 -12.09
CA LYS A 137 33.64 10.88 -13.48
C LYS A 137 33.60 9.42 -13.94
N PHE A 138 32.50 9.03 -14.58
CA PHE A 138 32.37 7.74 -15.24
C PHE A 138 33.45 7.61 -16.31
N ASP A 139 34.21 6.52 -16.25
CA ASP A 139 35.37 6.29 -17.11
C ASP A 139 35.14 4.98 -17.87
N ALA A 140 34.73 5.09 -19.14
CA ALA A 140 34.34 3.96 -19.98
C ALA A 140 35.49 2.95 -20.20
N ASN A 141 36.75 3.41 -20.12
CA ASN A 141 37.93 2.55 -20.24
C ASN A 141 38.09 1.59 -19.05
N ARG A 142 37.50 1.91 -17.89
CA ARG A 142 37.53 1.03 -16.72
C ARG A 142 36.60 -0.17 -16.88
N ILE A 143 35.56 -0.04 -17.71
CA ILE A 143 34.64 -1.14 -18.06
C ILE A 143 35.33 -2.10 -19.04
N ALA A 144 36.04 -1.58 -20.04
CA ALA A 144 36.81 -2.40 -20.98
C ALA A 144 37.87 -3.26 -20.26
N ALA A 145 38.59 -2.68 -19.29
CA ALA A 145 39.58 -3.41 -18.49
C ALA A 145 38.98 -4.49 -17.57
N LEU A 146 37.70 -4.35 -17.17
CA LEU A 146 37.00 -5.36 -16.36
C LEU A 146 36.39 -6.47 -17.23
N LEU A 147 36.00 -6.19 -18.48
CA LEU A 147 35.56 -7.21 -19.43
C LEU A 147 36.71 -8.10 -19.91
N ASP A 148 37.89 -7.53 -20.19
CA ASP A 148 39.05 -8.37 -20.57
C ASP A 148 39.45 -9.29 -19.42
N LYS A 149 39.40 -8.79 -18.18
CA LYS A 149 39.71 -9.58 -16.98
C LYS A 149 38.69 -10.68 -16.69
N SER A 150 37.42 -10.50 -17.04
CA SER A 150 36.40 -11.56 -16.93
C SER A 150 36.53 -12.60 -18.05
N ARG A 151 37.03 -12.20 -19.22
CA ARG A 151 37.32 -13.10 -20.35
C ARG A 151 38.57 -13.96 -20.11
N GLU A 152 39.56 -13.45 -19.39
CA GLU A 152 40.72 -14.24 -18.92
C GLU A 152 40.40 -15.20 -17.76
N GLN A 153 39.31 -14.96 -17.02
CA GLN A 153 38.83 -15.88 -15.97
C GLN A 153 37.81 -16.91 -16.48
N ALA A 154 37.44 -16.85 -17.76
CA ALA A 154 36.70 -17.93 -18.39
C ALA A 154 37.68 -19.07 -18.73
N PRO A 155 37.44 -20.32 -18.29
CA PRO A 155 38.24 -21.45 -18.75
C PRO A 155 38.11 -21.58 -20.27
N ALA A 156 39.25 -21.78 -20.95
CA ALA A 156 39.34 -21.95 -22.39
C ALA A 156 38.40 -23.07 -22.88
N PRO A 157 37.83 -22.98 -24.10
CA PRO A 157 37.10 -24.09 -24.67
C PRO A 157 38.10 -25.18 -25.03
N GLU A 158 38.15 -26.24 -24.24
CA GLU A 158 38.83 -27.48 -24.61
C GLU A 158 38.18 -28.01 -25.91
N GLN A 159 38.97 -28.01 -26.99
CA GLN A 159 38.75 -28.88 -28.12
C GLN A 159 38.81 -30.32 -27.62
N LYS A 160 37.65 -30.94 -27.44
CA LYS A 160 37.56 -32.39 -27.19
C LYS A 160 37.70 -33.11 -28.52
N ASN A 161 38.82 -33.80 -28.66
CA ASN A 161 39.01 -34.86 -29.65
C ASN A 161 37.88 -35.89 -29.51
N GLU A 162 37.35 -36.29 -30.66
CA GLU A 162 36.45 -37.41 -30.83
C GLU A 162 37.18 -38.70 -30.40
N THR A 163 36.58 -39.45 -29.50
CA THR A 163 36.84 -40.89 -29.39
C THR A 163 35.51 -41.56 -29.08
N GLU A 164 35.04 -42.25 -30.11
CA GLU A 164 33.91 -43.15 -30.19
C GLU A 164 34.09 -44.34 -29.23
N THR A 165 33.16 -44.55 -28.29
CA THR A 165 32.88 -45.89 -27.72
C THR A 165 31.48 -45.95 -27.08
N ASP A 166 30.70 -46.92 -27.58
CA ASP A 166 29.56 -47.67 -27.02
C ASP A 166 28.30 -46.97 -26.43
N ASP A 167 27.27 -46.98 -27.27
CA ASP A 167 25.92 -47.54 -27.08
C ASP A 167 25.35 -47.67 -25.63
N ALA A 168 24.44 -46.74 -25.30
CA ALA A 168 23.25 -47.02 -24.50
C ALA A 168 22.17 -45.97 -24.83
N PRO A 169 20.97 -46.36 -25.34
CA PRO A 169 19.90 -45.40 -25.61
C PRO A 169 19.36 -44.79 -24.31
N ARG A 170 19.81 -43.59 -23.97
CA ARG A 170 19.07 -42.70 -23.05
C ARG A 170 18.04 -41.97 -23.89
N GLU A 171 16.77 -42.30 -23.69
CA GLU A 171 15.66 -41.55 -24.29
C GLU A 171 15.81 -40.05 -23.97
N PRO A 172 15.72 -39.15 -24.96
CA PRO A 172 15.73 -37.73 -24.70
C PRO A 172 14.41 -37.36 -24.01
N VAL A 173 14.50 -37.08 -22.71
CA VAL A 173 13.42 -36.44 -21.97
C VAL A 173 13.10 -35.12 -22.69
N PRO A 174 11.89 -34.88 -23.19
CA PRO A 174 11.57 -33.63 -23.85
C PRO A 174 11.50 -32.53 -22.79
N VAL A 175 12.62 -31.83 -22.58
CA VAL A 175 12.61 -30.54 -21.89
C VAL A 175 11.98 -29.53 -22.85
N SER A 176 10.75 -29.15 -22.55
CA SER A 176 9.99 -28.15 -23.30
C SER A 176 10.84 -26.88 -23.53
N PRO A 177 10.99 -26.39 -24.78
CA PRO A 177 11.81 -25.22 -25.11
C PRO A 177 11.40 -23.93 -24.37
N ALA A 178 10.19 -23.88 -23.81
CA ALA A 178 9.66 -22.74 -23.08
C ALA A 178 10.45 -22.38 -21.80
N LEU A 179 11.20 -23.34 -21.24
CA LEU A 179 11.95 -23.17 -19.98
C LEU A 179 13.39 -22.66 -20.17
N ALA A 180 13.97 -22.72 -21.37
CA ALA A 180 15.38 -22.36 -21.62
C ALA A 180 15.61 -20.89 -22.03
N THR A 181 14.52 -20.15 -22.12
CA THR A 181 14.30 -18.77 -22.55
C THR A 181 14.68 -17.52 -21.75
N PRO A 182 15.63 -17.42 -20.80
CA PRO A 182 15.58 -16.47 -19.65
C PRO A 182 14.89 -15.14 -19.96
N LEU A 183 14.02 -14.66 -19.04
CA LEU A 183 13.35 -13.37 -19.27
C LEU A 183 14.46 -12.34 -19.50
N THR A 184 14.39 -11.62 -20.61
CA THR A 184 15.41 -10.60 -20.88
C THR A 184 15.28 -9.54 -19.79
N LEU A 185 16.39 -8.92 -19.39
CA LEU A 185 16.38 -7.90 -18.32
C LEU A 185 15.27 -6.84 -18.57
N SER A 186 15.08 -6.49 -19.84
CA SER A 186 14.05 -5.56 -20.33
C SER A 186 12.60 -6.01 -20.08
N GLU A 187 12.31 -7.31 -20.04
CA GLU A 187 10.95 -7.83 -19.83
C GLU A 187 10.54 -7.69 -18.35
N ILE A 188 11.45 -7.99 -17.42
CA ILE A 188 11.22 -7.79 -15.97
C ILE A 188 11.13 -6.30 -15.65
N ASP A 189 12.02 -5.51 -16.26
CA ASP A 189 12.03 -4.06 -16.08
C ASP A 189 10.75 -3.41 -16.62
N ALA A 190 10.16 -3.93 -17.70
CA ALA A 190 8.88 -3.46 -18.22
C ALA A 190 7.71 -3.73 -17.25
N ILE A 191 7.72 -4.87 -16.56
CA ILE A 191 6.73 -5.18 -15.51
C ILE A 191 6.92 -4.25 -14.31
N ARG A 192 8.18 -4.09 -13.88
CA ARG A 192 8.54 -3.19 -12.78
C ARG A 192 8.09 -1.76 -13.10
N ALA A 193 8.42 -1.24 -14.28
CA ALA A 193 8.09 0.11 -14.71
C ALA A 193 6.58 0.37 -14.67
N GLN A 194 5.77 -0.56 -15.17
CA GLN A 194 4.31 -0.43 -15.12
C GLN A 194 3.82 -0.29 -13.68
N ILE A 195 4.25 -1.18 -12.78
CA ILE A 195 3.80 -1.15 -11.38
C ILE A 195 4.30 0.09 -10.63
N GLN A 196 5.50 0.56 -10.99
CA GLN A 196 6.12 1.74 -10.42
C GLN A 196 5.28 3.01 -10.64
N GLU A 197 4.61 3.14 -11.79
CA GLU A 197 3.72 4.27 -12.07
C GLU A 197 2.55 4.39 -11.07
N CYS A 198 2.10 3.27 -10.49
CA CYS A 198 1.04 3.26 -9.49
C CYS A 198 1.52 3.47 -8.05
N TRP A 199 2.83 3.42 -7.79
CA TRP A 199 3.33 3.46 -6.42
C TRP A 199 3.43 4.88 -5.88
N ILE A 200 2.69 5.13 -4.80
CA ILE A 200 2.73 6.38 -4.07
C ILE A 200 3.63 6.19 -2.85
N VAL A 201 4.85 6.72 -2.92
CA VAL A 201 5.82 6.69 -1.82
C VAL A 201 5.31 7.57 -0.66
N PRO A 202 5.03 7.02 0.53
CA PRO A 202 4.56 7.82 1.67
C PRO A 202 5.66 8.78 2.14
N ALA A 203 5.28 9.95 2.68
CA ALA A 203 6.24 11.01 3.05
C ALA A 203 7.32 10.52 4.05
N GLY A 204 6.94 9.66 5.00
CA GLY A 204 7.87 9.03 5.94
C GLY A 204 8.77 7.93 5.36
N ALA A 205 8.50 7.48 4.13
CA ALA A 205 9.31 6.49 3.42
C ALA A 205 10.43 7.11 2.59
N ARG A 206 10.25 8.36 2.14
CA ARG A 206 11.21 9.05 1.25
C ARG A 206 12.58 9.26 1.86
N TYR A 207 12.65 9.34 3.19
CA TYR A 207 13.88 9.62 3.95
C TYR A 207 14.26 8.49 4.91
N ALA A 208 13.51 7.39 4.89
CA ALA A 208 13.83 6.22 5.70
C ALA A 208 14.96 5.45 4.99
N GLU A 209 16.19 5.59 5.50
CA GLU A 209 17.32 4.78 5.05
C GLU A 209 16.96 3.29 5.16
N GLY A 210 17.09 2.54 4.07
CA GLY A 210 16.86 1.09 4.07
C GLY A 210 15.39 0.63 3.99
N LEU A 211 14.48 1.47 3.51
CA LEU A 211 13.08 1.10 3.27
C LEU A 211 12.89 0.42 1.91
N VAL A 212 13.53 -0.73 1.74
CA VAL A 212 13.37 -1.57 0.55
C VAL A 212 12.33 -2.63 0.85
N VAL A 213 11.18 -2.58 0.17
CA VAL A 213 10.10 -3.57 0.32
C VAL A 213 10.20 -4.58 -0.81
N ARG A 214 10.21 -5.87 -0.48
CA ARG A 214 10.14 -6.96 -1.46
C ARG A 214 8.77 -7.62 -1.40
N LEU A 215 8.15 -7.74 -2.56
CA LEU A 215 6.78 -8.22 -2.71
C LEU A 215 6.74 -9.33 -3.75
N ARG A 216 6.23 -10.49 -3.37
CA ARG A 216 5.95 -11.60 -4.30
C ARG A 216 4.53 -11.45 -4.83
N ILE A 217 4.38 -11.50 -6.14
CA ILE A 217 3.08 -11.37 -6.80
C ILE A 217 2.83 -12.54 -7.73
N PHE A 218 1.56 -12.92 -7.81
CA PHE A 218 1.09 -14.00 -8.67
C PHE A 218 0.16 -13.43 -9.73
N LEU A 219 0.46 -13.68 -10.99
CA LEU A 219 -0.24 -13.14 -12.15
C LEU A 219 -0.86 -14.26 -12.98
N ARG A 220 -2.04 -13.98 -13.54
CA ARG A 220 -2.72 -14.80 -14.54
C ARG A 220 -2.24 -14.44 -15.95
N PRO A 221 -2.50 -15.29 -16.96
CA PRO A 221 -2.07 -15.03 -18.34
C PRO A 221 -2.64 -13.73 -18.96
N ASP A 222 -3.75 -13.24 -18.41
CA ASP A 222 -4.41 -11.98 -18.78
C ASP A 222 -3.75 -10.74 -18.14
N GLY A 223 -2.70 -10.92 -17.32
CA GLY A 223 -2.04 -9.87 -16.57
C GLY A 223 -2.79 -9.46 -15.30
N GLU A 224 -3.88 -10.15 -14.94
CA GLU A 224 -4.59 -9.95 -13.67
C GLU A 224 -3.88 -10.63 -12.49
N LEU A 225 -4.15 -10.17 -11.26
CA LEU A 225 -3.69 -10.87 -10.07
C LEU A 225 -4.39 -12.22 -9.93
N ALA A 226 -3.60 -13.26 -9.66
CA ALA A 226 -4.08 -14.59 -9.30
C ALA A 226 -4.39 -14.70 -7.80
N GLY A 227 -3.91 -13.75 -6.98
CA GLY A 227 -4.11 -13.73 -5.54
C GLY A 227 -3.65 -12.41 -4.92
N MET A 228 -3.71 -12.33 -3.59
CA MET A 228 -3.22 -11.14 -2.87
C MET A 228 -1.68 -11.13 -2.89
N PRO A 229 -1.04 -9.97 -3.17
CA PRO A 229 0.41 -9.84 -3.07
C PRO A 229 0.95 -10.20 -1.68
N GLU A 230 2.08 -10.89 -1.63
CA GLU A 230 2.72 -11.34 -0.40
C GLU A 230 3.98 -10.55 -0.10
N VAL A 231 4.11 -10.05 1.13
CA VAL A 231 5.31 -9.34 1.58
C VAL A 231 6.36 -10.35 2.00
N VAL A 232 7.52 -10.34 1.35
CA VAL A 232 8.59 -11.32 1.61
C VAL A 232 9.12 -11.20 3.04
N ASP A 233 9.37 -9.97 3.50
CA ASP A 233 9.86 -9.69 4.86
C ASP A 233 8.70 -9.37 5.82
N GLY A 234 7.78 -10.33 6.01
CA GLY A 234 6.60 -10.19 6.89
C GLY A 234 6.95 -9.92 8.36
N ASP A 235 8.05 -10.49 8.87
CA ASP A 235 8.51 -10.24 10.23
C ASP A 235 8.88 -8.77 10.48
N ARG A 236 9.48 -8.12 9.48
CA ARG A 236 9.82 -6.70 9.55
C ARG A 236 8.56 -5.84 9.53
N MET A 237 7.56 -6.22 8.73
CA MET A 237 6.24 -5.57 8.71
C MET A 237 5.56 -5.52 10.07
N ASN A 238 5.76 -6.53 10.91
CA ASN A 238 5.18 -6.54 12.25
C ASN A 238 5.92 -5.67 13.26
N ARG A 239 7.23 -5.43 13.06
CA ARG A 239 8.08 -4.69 14.01
C ARG A 239 8.29 -3.23 13.65
N ASP A 240 8.27 -2.90 12.36
CA ASP A 240 8.59 -1.59 11.82
C ASP A 240 7.35 -0.96 11.16
N SER A 241 6.81 0.08 11.81
CA SER A 241 5.60 0.79 11.34
C SER A 241 5.83 1.54 10.02
N HIS A 242 7.04 2.04 9.77
CA HIS A 242 7.40 2.71 8.52
C HIS A 242 7.46 1.70 7.39
N TYR A 243 8.10 0.54 7.62
CA TYR A 243 8.10 -0.57 6.67
C TYR A 243 6.69 -1.09 6.39
N ARG A 244 5.86 -1.24 7.43
CA ARG A 244 4.46 -1.65 7.25
C ARG A 244 3.67 -0.72 6.36
N THR A 245 3.79 0.59 6.59
CA THR A 245 3.13 1.59 5.75
C THR A 245 3.65 1.50 4.31
N ALA A 246 4.96 1.38 4.10
CA ALA A 246 5.52 1.24 2.75
C ALA A 246 5.05 -0.04 2.04
N ALA A 247 4.98 -1.16 2.76
CA ALA A 247 4.50 -2.44 2.25
C ALA A 247 3.02 -2.37 1.86
N GLU A 248 2.16 -1.79 2.70
CA GLU A 248 0.75 -1.56 2.38
C GLU A 248 0.58 -0.68 1.12
N HIS A 249 1.44 0.33 0.95
CA HIS A 249 1.48 1.16 -0.26
C HIS A 249 1.93 0.38 -1.50
N ALA A 250 2.93 -0.49 -1.37
CA ALA A 250 3.40 -1.35 -2.47
C ALA A 250 2.32 -2.34 -2.91
N ILE A 251 1.63 -3.00 -1.97
CA ILE A 251 0.49 -3.89 -2.25
C ILE A 251 -0.60 -3.14 -3.04
N ARG A 252 -0.96 -1.94 -2.60
CA ARG A 252 -1.95 -1.10 -3.29
C ARG A 252 -1.50 -0.69 -4.70
N ALA A 253 -0.21 -0.43 -4.90
CA ALA A 253 0.32 -0.09 -6.21
C ALA A 253 0.13 -1.22 -7.21
N VAL A 254 0.44 -2.46 -6.82
CA VAL A 254 0.21 -3.63 -7.66
C VAL A 254 -1.28 -3.78 -7.97
N GLN A 255 -2.14 -3.72 -6.95
CA GLN A 255 -3.60 -3.84 -7.14
C GLN A 255 -4.16 -2.78 -8.09
N LYS A 256 -3.57 -1.57 -8.11
CA LYS A 256 -4.01 -0.45 -8.95
C LYS A 256 -3.52 -0.56 -10.40
N CYS A 257 -2.35 -1.16 -10.62
CA CYS A 257 -1.71 -1.23 -11.94
C CYS A 257 -2.10 -2.46 -12.77
N VAL A 258 -2.88 -3.34 -12.19
CA VAL A 258 -3.40 -4.54 -12.83
C VAL A 258 -4.67 -4.18 -13.63
N PRO A 259 -4.90 -4.77 -14.83
CA PRO A 259 -4.09 -5.78 -15.51
C PRO A 259 -2.84 -5.20 -16.21
N LEU A 260 -1.71 -5.87 -16.00
CA LEU A 260 -0.44 -5.54 -16.65
C LEU A 260 -0.50 -5.78 -18.17
N LYS A 261 0.20 -4.95 -18.93
CA LYS A 261 0.22 -4.97 -20.39
C LYS A 261 1.57 -5.44 -20.93
N ASN A 262 1.58 -5.85 -22.20
CA ASN A 262 2.79 -6.22 -22.94
C ASN A 262 3.59 -7.36 -22.29
N LEU A 263 2.89 -8.33 -21.69
CA LEU A 263 3.50 -9.53 -21.13
C LEU A 263 3.67 -10.58 -22.23
N PRO A 264 4.87 -11.16 -22.42
CA PRO A 264 5.12 -12.19 -23.43
C PRO A 264 4.41 -13.51 -23.05
N PRO A 265 3.35 -13.93 -23.77
CA PRO A 265 2.55 -15.09 -23.38
C PRO A 265 3.31 -16.41 -23.46
N ASP A 266 4.29 -16.49 -24.36
CA ASP A 266 5.23 -17.62 -24.52
C ASP A 266 6.13 -17.85 -23.30
N LYS A 267 6.26 -16.84 -22.43
CA LYS A 267 7.11 -16.87 -21.23
C LYS A 267 6.32 -16.85 -19.92
N TYR A 268 5.03 -17.19 -19.96
CA TYR A 268 4.13 -17.11 -18.80
C TYR A 268 4.70 -17.75 -17.52
N GLU A 269 5.29 -18.94 -17.63
CA GLU A 269 5.88 -19.66 -16.48
C GLU A 269 6.95 -18.86 -15.73
N ARG A 270 7.54 -17.84 -16.35
CA ARG A 270 8.59 -17.01 -15.74
C ARG A 270 8.08 -15.71 -15.13
N TRP A 271 6.89 -15.25 -15.49
CA TRP A 271 6.32 -14.01 -14.95
C TRP A 271 5.03 -14.21 -14.14
N ARG A 272 4.45 -15.42 -14.15
CA ARG A 272 3.30 -15.80 -13.33
C ARG A 272 3.54 -15.69 -11.82
N ASP A 273 4.80 -15.76 -11.39
CA ASP A 273 5.25 -15.70 -10.00
C ASP A 273 6.58 -14.95 -9.98
N ILE A 274 6.54 -13.69 -9.54
CA ILE A 274 7.71 -12.81 -9.55
C ILE A 274 7.84 -12.05 -8.24
N GLU A 275 9.09 -11.82 -7.83
CA GLU A 275 9.43 -10.94 -6.72
C GLU A 275 9.80 -9.55 -7.27
N LEU A 276 9.15 -8.52 -6.74
CA LEU A 276 9.36 -7.13 -7.08
C LEU A 276 9.95 -6.38 -5.90
N THR A 277 10.97 -5.59 -6.18
CA THR A 277 11.63 -4.72 -5.20
C THR A 277 11.13 -3.29 -5.36
N PHE A 278 10.61 -2.71 -4.29
CA PHE A 278 10.19 -1.33 -4.19
C PHE A 278 11.20 -0.57 -3.35
N ASP A 279 12.07 0.20 -4.02
CA ASP A 279 13.06 1.08 -3.38
C ASP A 279 12.69 2.55 -3.68
N PRO A 280 12.37 3.37 -2.66
CA PRO A 280 12.10 4.79 -2.84
C PRO A 280 13.23 5.55 -3.55
N ARG A 281 14.48 5.10 -3.44
CA ARG A 281 15.64 5.76 -4.04
C ARG A 281 15.68 5.58 -5.55
N GLU A 282 15.36 4.39 -6.04
CA GLU A 282 15.27 4.11 -7.49
C GLU A 282 14.12 4.90 -8.13
N MET A 283 13.10 5.24 -7.36
CA MET A 283 11.88 5.86 -7.88
C MET A 283 11.84 7.38 -7.73
N LEU A 284 12.66 7.96 -6.86
CA LEU A 284 12.76 9.41 -6.63
C LEU A 284 14.08 10.01 -7.11
N GLY A 285 15.09 9.19 -7.38
CA GLY A 285 16.47 9.60 -7.68
C GLY A 285 16.83 9.66 -9.15
N GLY A 286 15.91 10.07 -10.02
CA GLY A 286 16.19 10.34 -11.44
C GLY A 286 17.17 11.50 -11.64
#